data_AF-A0A524E959-F1
#
_entry.id   AF-A0A524E959-F1
#
_cell.length_a   1.000
_cell.length_b   1.000
_cell.length_c   1.000
_cell.angle_alpha   90.00
_cell.angle_beta   90.00
_cell.angle_gamma   90.00
#
_symmetry.space_group_name_H-M   'P 1'
#
loop_
_entity.id
_entity.type
_entity.pdbx_description
1 polymer ?
#
loop_
_entity_poly.entity_id
_entity_poly.type
_entity_poly.pdbx_seq_one_letter_code
_entity_poly.pdbx_strand_id
1 'polypeptide(L)'
;MGVLFAIWFENWPVYRMGPPWRVGIAGTIINVIVAVVLYCIGMTYVVAFYGTSAWQVYVGVSIFGTLSGSCFSFGVLWVAGTMYWPFFDKKQPGRGIRVFIVGWIVTLVAWFLLFFPTGNSLSLNLTAYGFNLGWTQWTIFFSLLTLMTFEYWPWDKLGKQPKIGIAAFIVCTILGFIFVYLGGYIALAFVPIAQALGFTGDIGTGVGYMNVALADWLIVAVIAVSLFFDNWPKGYSQTKNFLIRFITVIVLGMIFFWGYYFISPLLGGTGNPFNDSPTAFLLVLLWIELLFAYIWRKWPVYTSL
;
A
#
# COMPACT_ATOMS: atom_id res chain seq x y z
N MET A 1 3.79 4.43 6.43
CA MET A 1 4.30 5.54 7.27
C MET A 1 4.05 6.92 6.68
N GLY A 2 4.53 7.22 5.47
CA GLY A 2 4.42 8.57 4.91
C GLY A 2 3.01 9.09 4.62
N VAL A 3 2.01 8.21 4.52
CA VAL A 3 0.59 8.59 4.39
C VAL A 3 -0.05 8.98 5.72
N LEU A 4 0.32 8.35 6.85
CA LEU A 4 -0.07 8.86 8.17
C LEU A 4 0.52 10.25 8.41
N PHE A 5 1.74 10.47 7.92
CA PHE A 5 2.37 11.79 7.89
C PHE A 5 1.70 12.74 6.89
N ALA A 6 1.24 12.31 5.71
CA ALA A 6 0.47 13.16 4.79
C ALA A 6 -0.89 13.57 5.39
N ILE A 7 -1.59 12.65 6.06
CA ILE A 7 -2.78 12.92 6.88
C ILE A 7 -2.44 13.88 8.03
N TRP A 8 -1.23 13.81 8.58
CA TRP A 8 -0.71 14.77 9.56
C TRP A 8 -0.34 16.13 8.93
N PHE A 9 0.16 16.18 7.69
CA PHE A 9 0.56 17.39 6.95
C PHE A 9 -0.61 18.20 6.41
N GLU A 10 -1.72 17.55 6.07
CA GLU A 10 -3.00 18.25 5.85
C GLU A 10 -3.44 19.06 7.09
N ASN A 11 -2.83 18.81 8.25
CA ASN A 11 -3.47 19.00 9.54
C ASN A 11 -2.55 19.56 10.65
N TRP A 12 -1.26 19.82 10.40
CA TRP A 12 -0.32 20.55 11.27
C TRP A 12 0.42 21.61 10.43
N PRO A 13 1.29 22.49 10.98
CA PRO A 13 1.30 23.93 10.68
C PRO A 13 1.78 24.27 9.25
N VAL A 14 2.13 23.25 8.46
CA VAL A 14 2.48 23.26 7.04
C VAL A 14 1.32 23.77 6.18
N TYR A 15 0.06 23.71 6.63
CA TYR A 15 -1.06 24.42 5.96
C TYR A 15 -0.79 25.94 5.81
N ARG A 16 0.01 26.53 6.72
CA ARG A 16 0.42 27.94 6.62
C ARG A 16 1.55 28.19 5.61
N MET A 17 2.12 27.15 4.99
CA MET A 17 3.19 27.29 3.99
C MET A 17 2.69 27.72 2.60
N GLY A 18 1.38 27.94 2.45
CA GLY A 18 0.78 28.47 1.24
C GLY A 18 0.45 27.35 0.23
N PRO A 19 0.97 27.39 -1.00
CA PRO A 19 0.57 26.47 -2.06
C PRO A 19 0.69 24.99 -1.70
N PRO A 20 -0.27 24.14 -2.09
CA PRO A 20 -0.31 22.70 -1.78
C PRO A 20 0.94 21.90 -2.18
N TRP A 21 1.65 22.31 -3.24
CA TRP A 21 2.91 21.68 -3.64
C TRP A 21 4.01 21.84 -2.59
N ARG A 22 4.04 22.95 -1.82
CA ARG A 22 4.98 23.15 -0.72
C ARG A 22 4.69 22.21 0.44
N VAL A 23 3.41 21.94 0.70
CA VAL A 23 2.98 20.95 1.69
C VAL A 23 3.41 19.54 1.27
N GLY A 24 3.27 19.23 -0.03
CA GLY A 24 3.77 17.99 -0.62
C GLY A 24 5.28 17.81 -0.42
N ILE A 25 6.10 18.79 -0.81
CA ILE A 25 7.56 18.73 -0.67
C ILE A 25 7.99 18.64 0.80
N ALA A 26 7.40 19.45 1.69
CA ALA A 26 7.69 19.37 3.12
C ALA A 26 7.35 17.99 3.69
N GLY A 27 6.24 17.40 3.23
CA GLY A 27 5.86 16.05 3.60
C GLY A 27 6.81 14.99 3.07
N THR A 28 7.30 15.13 1.83
CA THR A 28 8.37 14.32 1.25
C THR A 28 9.63 14.35 2.12
N ILE A 29 10.12 15.55 2.44
CA ILE A 29 11.36 15.73 3.19
C ILE A 29 11.24 15.12 4.58
N ILE A 30 10.15 15.38 5.31
CA ILE A 30 9.97 14.82 6.65
C ILE A 30 9.84 13.29 6.59
N ASN A 31 9.22 12.74 5.55
CA ASN A 31 9.17 11.30 5.37
C ASN A 31 10.54 10.69 5.07
N VAL A 32 11.38 11.36 4.26
CA VAL A 32 12.78 10.95 4.05
C VAL A 32 13.53 11.00 5.38
N ILE A 33 13.38 12.06 6.17
CA ILE A 33 14.01 12.19 7.48
C ILE A 33 13.53 11.08 8.42
N VAL A 34 12.23 10.82 8.51
CA VAL A 34 11.66 9.77 9.36
C VAL A 34 12.11 8.40 8.88
N ALA A 35 12.15 8.14 7.57
CA ALA A 35 12.64 6.89 7.01
C ALA A 35 14.12 6.69 7.34
N VAL A 36 14.95 7.73 7.20
CA VAL A 36 16.38 7.71 7.55
C VAL A 36 16.58 7.53 9.05
N VAL A 37 15.84 8.26 9.89
CA VAL A 37 15.92 8.13 11.36
C VAL A 37 15.46 6.76 11.82
N LEU A 38 14.35 6.24 11.30
CA LEU A 38 13.87 4.89 11.60
C LEU A 38 14.87 3.86 11.09
N TYR A 39 15.37 4.00 9.86
CA TYR A 39 16.44 3.15 9.32
C TYR A 39 17.66 3.14 10.25
N CYS A 40 18.17 4.30 10.66
CA CYS A 40 19.32 4.40 11.56
C CYS A 40 19.02 3.80 12.95
N ILE A 41 17.86 4.06 13.55
CA ILE A 41 17.48 3.54 14.87
C ILE A 41 17.30 2.02 14.82
N GLY A 42 16.55 1.50 13.84
CA GLY A 42 16.34 0.06 13.76
C GLY A 42 17.56 -0.69 13.26
N MET A 43 18.40 -0.10 12.40
CA MET A 43 19.72 -0.66 12.11
C MET A 43 20.57 -0.75 13.38
N THR A 44 20.54 0.27 14.24
CA THR A 44 21.25 0.23 15.54
C THR A 44 20.70 -0.87 16.44
N TYR A 45 19.38 -1.02 16.53
CA TYR A 45 18.73 -2.09 17.31
C TYR A 45 19.04 -3.49 16.76
N VAL A 46 18.98 -3.66 15.44
CA VAL A 46 19.22 -4.94 14.75
C VAL A 46 20.69 -5.35 14.83
N VAL A 47 21.61 -4.41 14.65
CA VAL A 47 23.05 -4.64 14.81
C VAL A 47 23.37 -5.00 16.27
N ALA A 48 22.74 -4.34 17.25
CA ALA A 48 22.94 -4.61 18.67
C ALA A 48 22.35 -5.96 19.13
N PHE A 49 21.18 -6.35 18.63
CA PHE A 49 20.51 -7.59 19.05
C PHE A 49 20.96 -8.84 18.29
N TYR A 50 21.25 -8.72 17.00
CA TYR A 50 21.46 -9.89 16.17
C TYR A 50 22.90 -10.08 15.68
N GLY A 51 23.70 -9.02 15.51
CA GLY A 51 25.15 -9.13 15.25
C GLY A 51 25.55 -9.27 13.77
N THR A 52 25.97 -8.16 13.17
CA THR A 52 26.77 -7.89 11.93
C THR A 52 26.84 -8.82 10.69
N SER A 53 26.07 -9.91 10.57
CA SER A 53 26.02 -10.69 9.32
C SER A 53 24.99 -10.13 8.32
N ALA A 54 25.17 -10.40 7.02
CA ALA A 54 24.32 -9.84 5.97
C ALA A 54 22.83 -10.17 6.14
N TRP A 55 22.50 -11.35 6.66
CA TRP A 55 21.12 -11.79 6.91
C TRP A 55 20.41 -10.94 7.99
N GLN A 56 21.15 -10.42 8.97
CA GLN A 56 20.63 -9.53 10.02
C GLN A 56 20.10 -8.24 9.40
N VAL A 57 20.84 -7.69 8.43
CA VAL A 57 20.49 -6.46 7.71
C VAL A 57 19.24 -6.71 6.86
N TYR A 58 19.15 -7.87 6.22
CA TYR A 58 17.93 -8.29 5.53
C TYR A 58 16.73 -8.35 6.48
N VAL A 59 16.86 -8.94 7.67
CA VAL A 59 15.79 -8.96 8.69
C VAL A 59 15.46 -7.56 9.22
N GLY A 60 16.45 -6.69 9.43
CA GLY A 60 16.22 -5.30 9.85
C GLY A 60 15.44 -4.48 8.81
N VAL A 61 15.80 -4.61 7.53
CA VAL A 61 15.06 -3.99 6.42
C VAL A 61 13.67 -4.60 6.26
N SER A 62 13.53 -5.91 6.57
CA SER A 62 12.26 -6.65 6.58
C SER A 62 11.30 -6.18 7.66
N ILE A 63 11.80 -5.79 8.85
CA ILE A 63 11.01 -5.23 9.95
C ILE A 63 10.40 -3.88 9.54
N PHE A 64 11.18 -3.00 8.90
CA PHE A 64 10.66 -1.71 8.43
C PHE A 64 9.71 -1.82 7.24
N GLY A 65 10.01 -2.71 6.29
CA GLY A 65 9.12 -3.00 5.17
C GLY A 65 7.76 -3.52 5.66
N THR A 66 7.76 -4.47 6.59
CA THR A 66 6.53 -5.04 7.15
C THR A 66 5.78 -4.10 8.06
N LEU A 67 6.48 -3.29 8.86
CA LEU A 67 5.87 -2.24 9.66
C LEU A 67 5.19 -1.19 8.76
N SER A 68 5.81 -0.85 7.63
CA SER A 68 5.20 0.01 6.62
C SER A 68 3.98 -0.64 5.96
N GLY A 69 4.07 -1.94 5.61
CA GLY A 69 2.97 -2.75 5.11
C GLY A 69 1.77 -2.74 6.06
N SER A 70 1.98 -3.11 7.33
CA SER A 70 0.96 -3.08 8.39
C SER A 70 0.37 -1.68 8.60
N CYS A 71 1.19 -0.64 8.48
CA CYS A 71 0.75 0.74 8.58
C CYS A 71 -0.21 1.12 7.46
N PHE A 72 0.14 0.80 6.22
CA PHE A 72 -0.70 1.08 5.06
C PHE A 72 -1.95 0.20 5.00
N SER A 73 -1.84 -1.09 5.34
CA SER A 73 -2.92 -2.05 5.24
C SER A 73 -3.97 -1.91 6.34
N PHE A 74 -3.54 -1.65 7.58
CA PHE A 74 -4.45 -1.65 8.74
C PHE A 74 -4.56 -0.29 9.41
N GLY A 75 -3.43 0.39 9.68
CA GLY A 75 -3.43 1.68 10.36
C GLY A 75 -4.14 2.77 9.55
N VAL A 76 -3.73 2.94 8.30
CA VAL A 76 -4.34 3.90 7.36
C VAL A 76 -5.77 3.49 7.03
N LEU A 77 -6.04 2.21 6.75
CA LEU A 77 -7.39 1.73 6.47
C LEU A 77 -8.34 2.01 7.64
N TRP A 78 -7.92 1.79 8.89
CA TRP A 78 -8.76 2.09 10.05
C TRP A 78 -9.04 3.60 10.17
N VAL A 79 -7.98 4.41 10.12
CA VAL A 79 -8.06 5.87 10.27
C VAL A 79 -8.88 6.52 9.15
N ALA A 80 -8.61 6.17 7.90
CA ALA A 80 -9.30 6.69 6.72
C ALA A 80 -10.70 6.08 6.60
N GLY A 81 -10.85 4.79 6.87
CA GLY A 81 -12.12 4.08 6.86
C GLY A 81 -13.13 4.73 7.81
N THR A 82 -12.70 5.02 9.04
CA THR A 82 -13.54 5.66 10.06
C THR A 82 -13.68 7.18 9.89
N MET A 83 -13.11 7.78 8.83
CA MET A 83 -13.06 9.23 8.61
C MET A 83 -12.63 9.99 9.87
N TYR A 84 -11.57 9.51 10.52
CA TYR A 84 -10.99 10.10 11.73
C TYR A 84 -11.89 10.05 12.98
N TRP A 85 -12.93 9.21 13.02
CA TRP A 85 -13.78 9.05 14.20
C TRP A 85 -12.98 8.50 15.41
N PRO A 86 -13.26 8.95 16.65
CA PRO A 86 -14.23 9.97 17.06
C PRO A 86 -13.67 11.40 17.04
N PHE A 87 -12.51 11.63 16.43
CA PHE A 87 -11.77 12.88 16.53
C PHE A 87 -12.06 13.88 15.41
N PHE A 88 -12.99 13.58 14.50
CA PHE A 88 -13.30 14.44 13.34
C PHE A 88 -13.70 15.87 13.75
N ASP A 89 -14.34 16.02 14.92
CA ASP A 89 -14.80 17.28 15.52
C ASP A 89 -13.69 18.10 16.18
N LYS A 90 -12.50 17.52 16.39
CA LYS A 90 -11.40 18.18 17.11
C LYS A 90 -10.64 19.13 16.19
N LYS A 91 -10.22 20.26 16.78
CA LYS A 91 -9.35 21.23 16.11
C LYS A 91 -7.92 20.70 15.99
N GLN A 92 -7.20 21.21 15.01
CA GLN A 92 -5.78 20.96 14.86
C GLN A 92 -4.94 21.76 15.85
N PRO A 93 -3.77 21.24 16.29
CA PRO A 93 -3.13 19.98 15.89
C PRO A 93 -3.64 18.74 16.63
N GLY A 94 -4.49 18.91 17.65
CA GLY A 94 -4.92 17.83 18.54
C GLY A 94 -5.61 16.65 17.83
N ARG A 95 -6.37 16.92 16.76
CA ARG A 95 -6.95 15.88 15.90
C ARG A 95 -5.88 15.01 15.25
N GLY A 96 -4.89 15.63 14.60
CA GLY A 96 -3.78 14.94 13.94
C GLY A 96 -2.98 14.06 14.89
N ILE A 97 -2.66 14.55 16.10
CA ILE A 97 -1.96 13.76 17.15
C ILE A 97 -2.72 12.48 17.47
N ARG A 98 -4.02 12.59 17.74
CA ARG A 98 -4.84 11.45 18.18
C ARG A 98 -5.00 10.42 17.08
N VAL A 99 -5.25 10.88 15.86
CA VAL A 99 -5.32 10.03 14.67
C VAL A 99 -4.00 9.28 14.46
N PHE A 100 -2.87 9.97 14.61
CA PHE A 100 -1.54 9.38 14.51
C PHE A 100 -1.31 8.29 15.56
N ILE A 101 -1.61 8.58 16.84
CA ILE A 101 -1.47 7.61 17.94
C ILE A 101 -2.31 6.36 17.68
N VAL A 102 -3.58 6.53 17.33
CA VAL A 102 -4.47 5.39 17.06
C VAL A 102 -4.00 4.59 15.84
N GLY A 103 -3.64 5.26 14.75
CA GLY A 103 -3.10 4.60 13.56
C GLY A 103 -1.84 3.79 13.87
N TRP A 104 -0.97 4.31 14.74
CA TRP A 104 0.22 3.60 15.20
C TRP A 104 -0.07 2.41 16.09
N ILE A 105 -1.02 2.52 17.01
CA ILE A 105 -1.42 1.39 17.85
C ILE A 105 -1.92 0.25 16.96
N VAL A 106 -2.80 0.54 16.00
CA VAL A 106 -3.31 -0.46 15.04
C VAL A 106 -2.17 -1.06 14.20
N THR A 107 -1.26 -0.22 13.71
CA THR A 107 -0.07 -0.64 12.96
C THR A 107 0.78 -1.62 13.75
N LEU A 108 1.11 -1.27 15.00
CA LEU A 108 1.96 -2.09 15.87
C LEU A 108 1.27 -3.41 16.22
N VAL A 109 -0.03 -3.38 16.56
CA VAL A 109 -0.80 -4.59 16.84
C VAL A 109 -0.79 -5.53 15.64
N ALA A 110 -1.10 -5.02 14.44
CA ALA A 110 -1.07 -5.84 13.23
C ALA A 110 0.34 -6.37 12.94
N TRP A 111 1.37 -5.54 13.10
CA TRP A 111 2.75 -5.96 12.91
C TRP A 111 3.16 -7.06 13.90
N PHE A 112 2.81 -6.92 15.17
CA PHE A 112 3.07 -7.93 16.20
C PHE A 112 2.32 -9.23 15.95
N LEU A 113 1.11 -9.20 15.41
CA LEU A 113 0.36 -10.42 15.12
C LEU A 113 0.87 -11.15 13.89
N LEU A 114 1.32 -10.41 12.87
CA LEU A 114 1.69 -10.99 11.57
C LEU A 114 3.19 -11.28 11.45
N PHE A 115 4.02 -10.34 11.89
CA PHE A 115 5.45 -10.36 11.56
C PHE A 115 6.34 -10.73 12.73
N PHE A 116 5.91 -10.50 13.98
CA PHE A 116 6.69 -10.94 15.14
C PHE A 116 6.83 -12.47 15.25
N PRO A 117 5.76 -13.28 15.07
CA PRO A 117 5.90 -14.75 15.13
C PRO A 117 6.69 -15.31 13.95
N THR A 118 6.67 -14.63 12.81
CA THR A 118 7.31 -15.09 11.57
C THR A 118 8.77 -14.65 11.47
N GLY A 119 9.16 -13.57 12.17
CA GLY A 119 10.51 -13.00 12.20
C GLY A 119 11.34 -13.29 13.46
N ASN A 120 10.84 -14.06 14.44
CA ASN A 120 11.58 -14.38 15.66
C ASN A 120 12.77 -15.33 15.37
N SER A 121 13.95 -14.98 15.86
CA SER A 121 15.29 -15.45 15.45
C SER A 121 15.65 -16.90 15.80
N LEU A 122 14.72 -17.70 16.31
CA LEU A 122 14.95 -19.12 16.55
C LEU A 122 14.47 -20.03 15.40
N SER A 123 13.58 -19.52 14.53
CA SER A 123 13.15 -20.21 13.31
C SER A 123 12.42 -19.24 12.38
N LEU A 124 13.16 -18.48 11.58
CA LEU A 124 12.60 -17.61 10.56
C LEU A 124 11.73 -18.45 9.60
N ASN A 125 10.41 -18.24 9.63
CA ASN A 125 9.49 -18.92 8.71
C ASN A 125 9.22 -18.01 7.51
N LEU A 126 10.11 -18.09 6.51
CA LEU A 126 10.04 -17.30 5.28
C LEU A 126 8.71 -17.49 4.52
N THR A 127 8.12 -18.68 4.58
CA THR A 127 6.82 -18.97 3.96
C THR A 127 5.69 -18.19 4.63
N ALA A 128 5.64 -18.23 5.97
CA ALA A 128 4.64 -17.48 6.73
C ALA A 128 4.85 -15.95 6.58
N TYR A 129 6.11 -15.51 6.51
CA TYR A 129 6.46 -14.12 6.26
C TYR A 129 5.97 -13.65 4.87
N GLY A 130 6.26 -14.41 3.82
CA GLY A 130 5.81 -14.10 2.45
C GLY A 130 4.28 -14.11 2.32
N PHE A 131 3.60 -15.05 2.99
CA PHE A 131 2.15 -15.06 3.08
C PHE A 131 1.60 -13.78 3.72
N ASN A 132 2.15 -13.38 4.86
CA ASN A 132 1.70 -12.18 5.57
C ASN A 132 1.97 -10.90 4.77
N LEU A 133 3.09 -10.84 4.04
CA LEU A 133 3.34 -9.76 3.08
C LEU A 133 2.26 -9.72 1.99
N GLY A 134 1.97 -10.85 1.34
CA GLY A 134 0.91 -10.92 0.33
C GLY A 134 -0.45 -10.48 0.89
N TRP A 135 -0.81 -10.92 2.10
CA TRP A 135 -2.05 -10.51 2.74
C TRP A 135 -2.09 -9.00 2.99
N THR A 136 -0.99 -8.39 3.44
CA THR A 136 -0.94 -6.94 3.60
C THR A 136 -1.12 -6.20 2.27
N GLN A 137 -0.51 -6.65 1.17
CA GLN A 137 -0.67 -5.99 -0.13
C GLN A 137 -2.10 -6.11 -0.67
N TRP A 138 -2.71 -7.29 -0.60
CA TRP A 138 -4.10 -7.44 -1.03
C TRP A 138 -5.06 -6.61 -0.16
N THR A 139 -4.79 -6.47 1.14
CA THR A 139 -5.57 -5.58 2.01
C THR A 139 -5.41 -4.11 1.59
N ILE A 140 -4.20 -3.68 1.24
CA ILE A 140 -3.94 -2.33 0.71
C ILE A 140 -4.72 -2.12 -0.59
N PHE A 141 -4.67 -3.07 -1.52
CA PHE A 141 -5.43 -3.04 -2.77
C PHE A 141 -6.91 -2.79 -2.52
N PHE A 142 -7.58 -3.60 -1.70
CA PHE A 142 -9.02 -3.42 -1.42
C PHE A 142 -9.32 -2.13 -0.67
N SER A 143 -8.43 -1.70 0.23
CA SER A 143 -8.59 -0.44 0.94
C SER A 143 -8.56 0.74 -0.01
N LEU A 144 -7.56 0.82 -0.90
CA LEU A 144 -7.44 1.90 -1.87
C LEU A 144 -8.51 1.82 -2.94
N LEU A 145 -8.88 0.62 -3.39
CA LEU A 145 -9.99 0.42 -4.31
C LEU A 145 -11.29 0.96 -3.69
N THR A 146 -11.55 0.68 -2.41
CA THR A 146 -12.69 1.21 -1.67
C THR A 146 -12.64 2.74 -1.56
N LEU A 147 -11.48 3.31 -1.24
CA LEU A 147 -11.32 4.74 -0.96
C LEU A 147 -11.29 5.61 -2.22
N MET A 148 -10.62 5.15 -3.27
CA MET A 148 -10.23 5.95 -4.44
C MET A 148 -11.01 5.61 -5.70
N THR A 149 -11.52 4.37 -5.79
CA THR A 149 -12.26 3.89 -6.96
C THR A 149 -13.75 3.73 -6.65
N PHE A 150 -14.10 3.24 -5.47
CA PHE A 150 -15.50 2.99 -5.11
C PHE A 150 -16.12 4.06 -4.21
N GLU A 151 -15.31 5.00 -3.72
CA GLU A 151 -15.77 6.13 -2.89
C GLU A 151 -16.64 5.66 -1.71
N TYR A 152 -16.18 4.63 -1.01
CA TYR A 152 -16.86 3.96 0.11
C TYR A 152 -18.16 3.23 -0.23
N TRP A 153 -18.55 3.09 -1.50
CA TRP A 153 -19.65 2.19 -1.85
C TRP A 153 -19.23 0.71 -1.68
N PRO A 154 -20.10 -0.19 -1.19
CA PRO A 154 -21.49 0.01 -0.74
C PRO A 154 -21.62 0.35 0.75
N TRP A 155 -20.52 0.65 1.43
CA TRP A 155 -20.46 0.91 2.88
C TRP A 155 -21.21 2.18 3.26
N ASP A 156 -21.30 3.15 2.35
CA ASP A 156 -22.10 4.37 2.46
C ASP A 156 -23.56 4.12 2.90
N LYS A 157 -24.14 2.98 2.53
CA LYS A 157 -25.49 2.56 2.92
C LYS A 157 -25.66 2.23 4.42
N LEU A 158 -24.57 2.11 5.18
CA LEU A 158 -24.59 1.78 6.60
C LEU A 158 -24.85 2.99 7.51
N GLY A 159 -25.03 4.19 6.95
CA GLY A 159 -25.49 5.38 7.66
C GLY A 159 -24.35 6.32 8.05
N LYS A 160 -24.03 6.42 9.34
CA LYS A 160 -23.02 7.36 9.86
C LYS A 160 -21.79 6.63 10.40
N GLN A 161 -20.66 7.32 10.43
CA GLN A 161 -19.46 6.86 11.13
C GLN A 161 -19.76 6.56 12.61
N PRO A 162 -19.10 5.53 13.22
CA PRO A 162 -17.98 4.75 12.68
C PRO A 162 -18.40 3.50 11.90
N LYS A 163 -19.69 3.24 11.69
CA LYS A 163 -20.19 1.97 11.11
C LYS A 163 -19.63 1.71 9.71
N ILE A 164 -19.58 2.74 8.87
CA ILE A 164 -19.00 2.69 7.52
C ILE A 164 -17.53 2.23 7.60
N GLY A 165 -16.73 2.87 8.45
CA GLY A 165 -15.32 2.55 8.59
C GLY A 165 -15.05 1.16 9.16
N ILE A 166 -15.83 0.73 10.15
CA ILE A 166 -15.71 -0.62 10.73
C ILE A 166 -16.02 -1.68 9.67
N ALA A 167 -17.11 -1.50 8.91
CA ALA A 167 -17.48 -2.44 7.87
C ALA A 167 -16.42 -2.48 6.75
N ALA A 168 -15.97 -1.32 6.27
CA ALA A 168 -14.92 -1.24 5.26
C ALA A 168 -13.62 -1.91 5.74
N PHE A 169 -13.21 -1.68 6.99
CA PHE A 169 -12.01 -2.29 7.58
C PHE A 169 -12.11 -3.82 7.63
N ILE A 170 -13.22 -4.35 8.17
CA ILE A 170 -13.42 -5.80 8.32
C ILE A 170 -13.47 -6.46 6.93
N VAL A 171 -14.25 -5.91 6.00
CA VAL A 171 -14.42 -6.53 4.69
C VAL A 171 -13.14 -6.45 3.86
N CYS A 172 -12.43 -5.32 3.84
CA CYS A 172 -11.15 -5.22 3.12
C CYS A 172 -10.09 -6.18 3.69
N THR A 173 -10.06 -6.37 5.02
CA THR A 173 -9.15 -7.32 5.67
C THR A 173 -9.46 -8.77 5.27
N ILE A 174 -10.74 -9.15 5.27
CA ILE A 174 -11.19 -10.49 4.85
C ILE A 174 -10.94 -10.70 3.35
N LEU A 175 -11.26 -9.73 2.51
CA LEU A 175 -10.98 -9.81 1.07
C LEU A 175 -9.48 -9.92 0.81
N GLY A 176 -8.66 -9.17 1.54
CA GLY A 176 -7.20 -9.31 1.48
C GLY A 176 -6.74 -10.73 1.80
N PHE A 177 -7.32 -11.35 2.83
CA PHE A 177 -7.00 -12.72 3.22
C PHE A 177 -7.46 -13.74 2.16
N ILE A 178 -8.64 -13.56 1.57
CA ILE A 178 -9.11 -14.46 0.50
C ILE A 178 -8.22 -14.33 -0.74
N PHE A 179 -7.85 -13.10 -1.11
CA PHE A 179 -7.10 -12.83 -2.33
C PHE A 179 -5.62 -13.14 -2.24
N VAL A 180 -5.01 -13.26 -1.05
CA VAL A 180 -3.65 -13.81 -1.01
C VAL A 180 -3.62 -15.26 -1.49
N TYR A 181 -4.67 -16.05 -1.24
CA TYR A 181 -4.79 -17.40 -1.80
C TYR A 181 -5.21 -17.38 -3.27
N LEU A 182 -6.25 -16.61 -3.62
CA LEU A 182 -6.72 -16.52 -5.01
C LEU A 182 -5.64 -15.96 -5.95
N GLY A 183 -4.92 -14.94 -5.51
CA GLY A 183 -3.77 -14.36 -6.21
C GLY A 183 -2.66 -15.37 -6.43
N GLY A 184 -2.44 -16.30 -5.49
CA GLY A 184 -1.54 -17.45 -5.69
C GLY A 184 -1.99 -18.36 -6.82
N TYR A 185 -3.28 -18.68 -6.93
CA TYR A 185 -3.82 -19.45 -8.05
C TYR A 185 -3.74 -18.68 -9.39
N ILE A 186 -3.97 -17.37 -9.37
CA ILE A 186 -3.80 -16.51 -10.56
C ILE A 186 -2.34 -16.50 -11.00
N ALA A 187 -1.40 -16.33 -10.08
CA ALA A 187 0.03 -16.38 -10.35
C ALA A 187 0.47 -17.76 -10.86
N LEU A 188 -0.10 -18.85 -10.35
CA LEU A 188 0.12 -20.19 -10.87
C LEU A 188 -0.37 -20.32 -12.33
N ALA A 189 -1.50 -19.70 -12.68
CA ALA A 189 -1.99 -19.65 -14.05
C ALA A 189 -1.09 -18.82 -14.99
N PHE A 190 -0.24 -17.94 -14.45
CA PHE A 190 0.76 -17.20 -15.22
C PHE A 190 2.04 -18.00 -15.51
N VAL A 191 2.30 -19.09 -14.77
CA VAL A 191 3.51 -19.90 -14.94
C VAL A 191 3.68 -20.42 -16.37
N PRO A 192 2.66 -21.03 -17.03
CA PRO A 192 2.79 -21.49 -18.41
C PRO A 192 3.05 -20.34 -19.38
N ILE A 193 2.49 -19.15 -19.12
CA ILE A 193 2.70 -17.94 -19.93
C ILE A 193 4.15 -17.48 -19.79
N ALA A 194 4.67 -17.38 -18.57
CA ALA A 194 6.05 -16.98 -18.31
C ALA A 194 7.06 -17.96 -18.92
N GLN A 195 6.80 -19.27 -18.82
CA GLN A 195 7.64 -20.29 -19.44
C GLN A 195 7.59 -20.24 -20.98
N ALA A 196 6.42 -20.00 -21.57
CA ALA A 196 6.28 -19.81 -23.01
C ALA A 196 7.03 -18.56 -23.52
N LEU A 197 7.20 -17.55 -22.66
CA LEU A 197 8.02 -16.36 -22.92
C LEU A 197 9.53 -16.59 -22.67
N GLY A 198 9.93 -17.80 -22.29
CA GLY A 198 11.33 -18.19 -22.09
C GLY A 198 11.89 -17.91 -20.70
N PHE A 199 11.07 -17.50 -19.74
CA PHE A 199 11.50 -17.30 -18.36
C PHE A 199 11.64 -18.62 -17.61
N THR A 200 12.69 -18.75 -16.81
CA THR A 200 12.99 -19.96 -16.02
C THR A 200 13.24 -19.62 -14.56
N GLY A 201 12.79 -20.48 -13.64
CA GLY A 201 13.10 -20.37 -12.22
C GLY A 201 12.29 -21.35 -11.38
N ASP A 202 12.43 -21.26 -10.06
CA ASP A 202 11.65 -22.08 -9.12
C ASP A 202 10.17 -21.65 -9.14
N ILE A 203 9.27 -22.59 -9.42
CA ILE A 203 7.84 -22.30 -9.59
C ILE A 203 7.24 -21.83 -8.26
N GLY A 204 7.58 -22.47 -7.14
CA GLY A 204 7.01 -22.14 -5.84
C GLY A 204 7.34 -20.71 -5.42
N THR A 205 8.62 -20.35 -5.50
CA THR A 205 9.13 -19.01 -5.21
C THR A 205 8.56 -17.98 -6.19
N GLY A 206 8.56 -18.28 -7.48
CA GLY A 206 8.03 -17.39 -8.51
C GLY A 206 6.54 -17.10 -8.34
N VAL A 207 5.72 -18.10 -8.01
CA VAL A 207 4.30 -17.89 -7.68
C VAL A 207 4.14 -16.96 -6.49
N GLY A 208 4.97 -17.11 -5.46
CA GLY A 208 5.00 -16.21 -4.31
C GLY A 208 5.30 -14.76 -4.70
N TYR A 209 6.36 -14.54 -5.49
CA TYR A 209 6.73 -13.19 -5.96
C TYR A 209 5.69 -12.58 -6.88
N MET A 210 5.18 -13.34 -7.84
CA MET A 210 4.14 -12.88 -8.76
C MET A 210 2.84 -12.54 -8.03
N ASN A 211 2.46 -13.27 -6.98
CA ASN A 211 1.26 -12.97 -6.19
C ASN A 211 1.38 -11.60 -5.49
N VAL A 212 2.51 -11.35 -4.82
CA VAL A 212 2.76 -10.06 -4.15
C VAL A 212 2.86 -8.93 -5.18
N ALA A 213 3.65 -9.13 -6.24
CA ALA A 213 3.83 -8.12 -7.29
C ALA A 213 2.53 -7.81 -8.03
N LEU A 214 1.64 -8.79 -8.22
CA LEU A 214 0.32 -8.57 -8.81
C LEU A 214 -0.53 -7.63 -7.94
N ALA A 215 -0.57 -7.85 -6.63
CA ALA A 215 -1.27 -6.96 -5.71
C ALA A 215 -0.69 -5.53 -5.78
N ASP A 216 0.63 -5.41 -5.78
CA ASP A 216 1.35 -4.13 -5.86
C ASP A 216 1.02 -3.37 -7.17
N TRP A 217 1.02 -4.05 -8.32
CA TRP A 217 0.68 -3.41 -9.60
C TRP A 217 -0.81 -3.07 -9.73
N LEU A 218 -1.68 -3.86 -9.11
CA LEU A 218 -3.11 -3.52 -9.01
C LEU A 218 -3.34 -2.29 -8.13
N ILE A 219 -2.55 -2.12 -7.06
CA ILE A 219 -2.56 -0.89 -6.24
C ILE A 219 -2.17 0.33 -7.08
N VAL A 220 -1.09 0.23 -7.85
CA VAL A 220 -0.67 1.30 -8.78
C VAL A 220 -1.80 1.63 -9.77
N ALA A 221 -2.44 0.61 -10.33
CA ALA A 221 -3.57 0.79 -11.25
C ALA A 221 -4.78 1.48 -10.58
N VAL A 222 -5.08 1.19 -9.31
CA VAL A 222 -6.12 1.91 -8.55
C VAL A 222 -5.82 3.41 -8.52
N ILE A 223 -4.57 3.78 -8.22
CA ILE A 223 -4.19 5.19 -8.12
C ILE A 223 -4.25 5.86 -9.49
N ALA A 224 -3.71 5.22 -10.54
CA ALA A 224 -3.80 5.71 -11.90
C ALA A 224 -5.26 5.93 -12.34
N VAL A 225 -6.14 4.95 -12.10
CA VAL A 225 -7.58 5.11 -12.40
C VAL A 225 -8.19 6.27 -11.61
N SER A 226 -7.88 6.38 -10.33
CA SER A 226 -8.40 7.48 -9.49
C SER A 226 -7.94 8.87 -9.95
N LEU A 227 -6.76 8.97 -10.56
CA LEU A 227 -6.17 10.24 -10.98
C LEU A 227 -6.60 10.67 -12.37
N PHE A 228 -6.60 9.74 -13.32
CA PHE A 228 -6.78 10.06 -14.73
C PHE A 228 -8.21 9.80 -15.22
N PHE A 229 -8.94 8.90 -14.55
CA PHE A 229 -10.26 8.48 -15.00
C PHE A 229 -11.39 8.95 -14.08
N ASP A 230 -11.12 9.47 -12.88
CA ASP A 230 -12.10 10.10 -11.97
C ASP A 230 -13.49 9.38 -11.99
N ASN A 231 -14.58 10.09 -12.28
CA ASN A 231 -15.94 9.54 -12.38
C ASN A 231 -16.29 8.98 -13.77
N TRP A 232 -15.31 8.71 -14.62
CA TRP A 232 -15.51 8.20 -15.97
C TRP A 232 -15.88 6.70 -15.95
N PRO A 233 -16.88 6.27 -16.74
CA PRO A 233 -17.66 7.09 -17.69
C PRO A 233 -18.83 7.84 -17.03
N LYS A 234 -18.97 9.12 -17.39
CA LYS A 234 -20.04 10.00 -16.89
C LYS A 234 -21.41 9.56 -17.43
N GLY A 235 -22.45 9.62 -16.60
CA GLY A 235 -23.83 9.31 -17.00
C GLY A 235 -24.27 7.86 -16.79
N TYR A 236 -23.41 6.98 -16.28
CA TYR A 236 -23.79 5.62 -15.87
C TYR A 236 -24.31 5.57 -14.44
N SER A 237 -25.11 4.54 -14.11
CA SER A 237 -25.49 4.26 -12.73
C SER A 237 -24.26 3.88 -11.89
N GLN A 238 -24.31 4.13 -10.57
CA GLN A 238 -23.18 3.86 -9.65
C GLN A 238 -22.62 2.44 -9.81
N THR A 239 -23.49 1.43 -9.93
CA THR A 239 -23.08 0.03 -10.11
C THR A 239 -22.38 -0.22 -11.44
N LYS A 240 -22.82 0.41 -12.53
CA LYS A 240 -22.16 0.28 -13.84
C LYS A 240 -20.80 1.00 -13.83
N ASN A 241 -20.74 2.19 -13.25
CA ASN A 241 -19.51 2.94 -13.10
C ASN A 241 -18.47 2.15 -12.28
N PHE A 242 -18.90 1.58 -11.15
CA PHE A 242 -18.11 0.65 -10.34
C PHE A 242 -17.53 -0.51 -11.15
N LEU A 243 -18.35 -1.21 -11.94
CA LEU A 243 -17.90 -2.36 -12.71
C LEU A 243 -16.86 -1.97 -13.76
N ILE A 244 -17.09 -0.85 -14.45
CA ILE A 244 -16.16 -0.34 -15.47
C ILE A 244 -14.83 0.05 -14.84
N ARG A 245 -14.86 0.82 -13.73
CA ARG A 245 -13.64 1.24 -13.02
C ARG A 245 -12.90 0.04 -12.45
N PHE A 246 -13.60 -0.94 -11.88
CA PHE A 246 -12.99 -2.18 -11.39
C PHE A 246 -12.29 -2.96 -12.51
N ILE A 247 -12.98 -3.20 -13.63
CA ILE A 247 -12.39 -3.89 -14.79
C ILE A 247 -11.19 -3.11 -15.33
N THR A 248 -11.28 -1.77 -15.39
CA THR A 248 -10.18 -0.91 -15.83
C THR A 248 -8.96 -1.06 -14.93
N VAL A 249 -9.14 -1.10 -13.60
CA VAL A 249 -8.07 -1.37 -12.63
C VAL A 249 -7.43 -2.74 -12.90
N ILE A 250 -8.23 -3.79 -13.11
CA ILE A 250 -7.70 -5.13 -13.40
C ILE A 250 -6.89 -5.12 -14.69
N VAL A 251 -7.43 -4.58 -15.79
CA VAL A 251 -6.76 -4.54 -17.10
C VAL A 251 -5.46 -3.73 -17.02
N LEU A 252 -5.50 -2.53 -16.43
CA LEU A 252 -4.31 -1.69 -16.28
C LEU A 252 -3.27 -2.34 -15.37
N GLY A 253 -3.68 -2.95 -14.26
CA GLY A 253 -2.77 -3.66 -13.37
C GLY A 253 -2.08 -4.83 -14.05
N MET A 254 -2.80 -5.58 -14.90
CA MET A 254 -2.23 -6.64 -15.72
C MET A 254 -1.24 -6.12 -16.76
N ILE A 255 -1.55 -4.99 -17.41
CA ILE A 255 -0.64 -4.32 -18.35
C ILE A 255 0.63 -3.87 -17.63
N PHE A 256 0.51 -3.24 -16.47
CA PHE A 256 1.67 -2.80 -15.69
C PHE A 256 2.51 -3.97 -15.17
N PHE A 257 1.86 -5.03 -14.68
CA PHE A 257 2.53 -6.24 -14.22
C PHE A 257 3.42 -6.84 -15.30
N TRP A 258 2.86 -7.18 -16.46
CA TRP A 258 3.63 -7.79 -17.55
C TRP A 258 4.56 -6.78 -18.22
N GLY A 259 4.11 -5.54 -18.40
CA GLY A 259 4.91 -4.45 -18.98
C GLY A 259 6.20 -4.21 -18.20
N TYR A 260 6.16 -4.27 -16.87
CA TYR A 260 7.36 -4.20 -16.04
C TYR A 260 8.36 -5.30 -16.37
N TYR A 261 7.94 -6.57 -16.43
CA TYR A 261 8.85 -7.67 -16.71
C TYR A 261 9.44 -7.60 -18.12
N PHE A 262 8.71 -7.06 -19.10
CA PHE A 262 9.24 -6.83 -20.44
C PHE A 262 10.21 -5.65 -20.53
N ILE A 263 10.00 -4.59 -19.74
CA ILE A 263 10.82 -3.37 -19.78
C ILE A 263 12.03 -3.47 -18.83
N SER A 264 11.95 -4.25 -17.76
CA SER A 264 12.99 -4.41 -16.74
C SER A 264 14.38 -4.73 -17.33
N PRO A 265 14.53 -5.60 -18.35
CA PRO A 265 15.83 -5.82 -19.01
C PRO A 265 16.43 -4.56 -19.65
N LEU A 266 15.59 -3.67 -20.18
CA LEU A 266 16.02 -2.38 -20.75
C LEU A 266 16.47 -1.40 -19.67
N LEU A 267 16.01 -1.60 -18.43
CA LEU A 267 16.37 -0.80 -17.25
C LEU A 267 17.52 -1.43 -16.44
N GLY A 268 18.11 -2.52 -16.92
CA GLY A 268 19.22 -3.23 -16.25
C GLY A 268 18.79 -4.27 -15.21
N GLY A 269 17.50 -4.60 -15.10
CA GLY A 269 17.00 -5.72 -14.32
C GLY A 269 16.99 -7.04 -15.12
N THR A 270 16.53 -8.14 -14.51
CA THR A 270 16.45 -9.43 -15.22
C THR A 270 15.16 -9.59 -16.01
N GLY A 271 14.08 -8.93 -15.58
CA GLY A 271 12.74 -9.06 -16.16
C GLY A 271 12.10 -10.43 -15.92
N ASN A 272 12.70 -11.26 -15.06
CA ASN A 272 12.25 -12.63 -14.86
C ASN A 272 11.28 -12.70 -13.66
N PRO A 273 9.99 -13.00 -13.88
CA PRO A 273 8.99 -13.03 -12.80
C PRO A 273 9.20 -14.18 -11.79
N PHE A 274 10.06 -15.15 -12.08
CA PHE A 274 10.42 -16.19 -11.13
C PHE A 274 11.45 -15.73 -10.08
N ASN A 275 12.21 -14.67 -10.37
CA ASN A 275 13.35 -14.24 -9.57
C ASN A 275 13.26 -12.77 -9.12
N ASP A 276 12.59 -11.93 -9.91
CA ASP A 276 12.46 -10.50 -9.63
C ASP A 276 11.30 -10.25 -8.66
N SER A 277 11.58 -9.54 -7.57
CA SER A 277 10.58 -9.02 -6.64
C SER A 277 10.59 -7.49 -6.65
N PRO A 278 9.74 -6.83 -7.46
CA PRO A 278 9.71 -5.38 -7.56
C PRO A 278 9.09 -4.68 -6.34
N THR A 279 8.67 -5.41 -5.31
CA THR A 279 7.90 -4.87 -4.17
C THR A 279 8.55 -3.65 -3.51
N ALA A 280 9.88 -3.63 -3.33
CA ALA A 280 10.54 -2.46 -2.76
C ALA A 280 10.42 -1.21 -3.66
N PHE A 281 10.62 -1.37 -4.97
CA PHE A 281 10.42 -0.31 -5.96
C PHE A 281 8.96 0.13 -6.00
N LEU A 282 8.02 -0.82 -5.96
CA LEU A 282 6.58 -0.54 -6.01
C LEU A 282 6.08 0.18 -4.77
N LEU A 283 6.62 -0.11 -3.58
CA LEU A 283 6.30 0.65 -2.37
C LEU A 283 6.78 2.11 -2.45
N VAL A 284 7.93 2.35 -3.09
CA VAL A 284 8.42 3.72 -3.35
C VAL A 284 7.58 4.41 -4.41
N LEU A 285 7.25 3.72 -5.50
CA LEU A 285 6.39 4.23 -6.57
C LEU A 285 5.01 4.58 -6.04
N LEU A 286 4.38 3.68 -5.29
CA LEU A 286 3.12 3.88 -4.56
C LEU A 286 3.17 5.16 -3.73
N TRP A 287 4.27 5.37 -3.01
CA TRP A 287 4.42 6.58 -2.20
C TRP A 287 4.52 7.85 -3.05
N ILE A 288 5.28 7.82 -4.15
CA ILE A 288 5.36 8.92 -5.11
C ILE A 288 3.99 9.20 -5.70
N GLU A 289 3.25 8.17 -6.10
CA GLU A 289 1.91 8.29 -6.69
C GLU A 289 0.89 8.86 -5.72
N LEU A 290 0.93 8.48 -4.44
CA LEU A 290 0.06 9.06 -3.41
C LEU A 290 0.40 10.52 -3.11
N LEU A 291 1.69 10.85 -3.08
CA LEU A 291 2.15 12.23 -2.96
C LEU A 291 1.69 13.05 -4.17
N PHE A 292 1.85 12.48 -5.36
CA PHE A 292 1.48 13.10 -6.61
C PHE A 292 -0.04 13.26 -6.72
N ALA A 293 -0.83 12.27 -6.30
CA ALA A 293 -2.28 12.34 -6.21
C ALA A 293 -2.76 13.47 -5.30
N TYR A 294 -2.11 13.61 -4.15
CA TYR A 294 -2.39 14.67 -3.20
C TYR A 294 -2.05 16.06 -3.76
N ILE A 295 -0.88 16.18 -4.42
CA ILE A 295 -0.41 17.41 -5.04
C ILE A 295 -1.30 17.80 -6.24
N TRP A 296 -1.68 16.84 -7.08
CA TRP A 296 -2.47 17.04 -8.29
C TRP A 296 -3.88 17.57 -7.96
N ARG A 297 -4.60 16.93 -7.02
CA ARG A 297 -5.95 17.37 -6.61
C ARG A 297 -6.01 18.80 -6.09
N LYS A 298 -4.87 19.35 -5.63
CA LYS A 298 -4.76 20.71 -5.10
C LYS A 298 -3.85 21.60 -5.97
N TRP A 299 -3.52 21.17 -7.19
CA TRP A 299 -2.67 21.93 -8.10
C TRP A 299 -3.48 23.09 -8.72
N PRO A 300 -2.95 24.33 -8.78
CA PRO A 300 -3.71 25.52 -9.19
C PRO A 300 -4.41 25.42 -10.55
N VAL A 301 -3.80 24.68 -11.48
CA VAL A 301 -4.37 24.45 -12.82
C VAL A 301 -5.68 23.65 -12.76
N TYR A 302 -5.81 22.72 -11.80
CA TYR A 302 -6.98 21.86 -11.64
C TYR A 302 -8.07 22.43 -10.72
N THR A 303 -7.78 23.49 -9.96
CA THR A 303 -8.80 24.25 -9.20
C THR A 303 -9.58 25.25 -10.04
N SER A 304 -9.29 25.34 -11.35
CA SER A 304 -9.91 26.29 -12.28
C SER A 304 -11.02 25.69 -13.17
N LEU A 305 -11.47 24.47 -12.86
CA LEU A 305 -12.59 23.79 -13.53
C LEU A 305 -13.72 23.48 -12.55
#